data_AF-A0ABD6DXW3-F1
#
_entry.id   AF-A0ABD6DXW3-F1
#
_cell.length_a   1.000
_cell.length_b   1.000
_cell.length_c   1.000
_cell.angle_alpha   90.00
_cell.angle_beta   90.00
_cell.angle_gamma   90.00
#
_symmetry.space_group_name_H-M   'P 1'
#
loop_
_entity.id
_entity.type
_entity.pdbx_description
1 polymer ?
#
loop_
_entity_poly.entity_id
_entity_poly.type
_entity_poly.pdbx_seq_one_letter_code
_entity_poly.pdbx_strand_id
1 'polypeptide(L)'
;MTESEVEQIDVLAHTLNDIGSRIKREHSEREVELIFLNQGFFQSLGFEHVGNHLRSEFTLPSQKKVDFVTSGKSDNYRDSQTVVYEFKSPDKSLIKYQSQLFDYMNEISANYGVLTNGTRMRLYSNSPKGPESVYTPIELESADVDDASVLITPLSYLSIEERNLRSDAAYAAEEVLKTIPPKVQIDYTEEQLNIFAKHFSKFLRDKYQRKREHS
;
A
#
# COMPACT_ATOMS: atom_id res chain seq x y z
N MET A 1 -4.95 0.56 -16.65
CA MET A 1 -5.01 1.25 -15.35
C MET A 1 -6.43 1.75 -15.20
N THR A 2 -7.08 1.37 -14.10
CA THR A 2 -8.46 1.81 -13.84
C THR A 2 -8.46 3.29 -13.41
N GLU A 3 -9.58 4.00 -13.59
CA GLU A 3 -9.74 5.39 -13.14
C GLU A 3 -9.48 5.52 -11.63
N SER A 4 -9.92 4.53 -10.85
CA SER A 4 -9.64 4.42 -9.41
C SER A 4 -8.15 4.25 -9.07
N GLU A 5 -7.33 3.65 -9.94
CA GLU A 5 -5.88 3.53 -9.72
C GLU A 5 -5.16 4.82 -10.09
N VAL A 6 -5.59 5.52 -11.14
CA VAL A 6 -5.05 6.84 -11.52
C VAL A 6 -5.27 7.83 -10.38
N GLU A 7 -6.51 7.92 -9.88
CA GLU A 7 -6.86 8.78 -8.75
C GLU A 7 -6.04 8.44 -7.49
N GLN A 8 -5.83 7.15 -7.22
CA GLN A 8 -5.03 6.71 -6.07
C GLN A 8 -3.55 7.14 -6.20
N ILE A 9 -2.96 7.04 -7.40
CA ILE A 9 -1.60 7.51 -7.67
C ILE A 9 -1.51 9.02 -7.47
N ASP A 10 -2.46 9.78 -8.03
CA ASP A 10 -2.48 11.23 -7.90
C ASP A 10 -2.59 11.66 -6.44
N VAL A 11 -3.50 11.05 -5.67
CA VAL A 11 -3.63 11.32 -4.23
C VAL A 11 -2.33 11.01 -3.50
N LEU A 12 -1.69 9.87 -3.78
CA LEU A 12 -0.43 9.51 -3.14
C LEU A 12 0.70 10.49 -3.48
N ALA A 13 0.82 10.93 -4.74
CA ALA A 13 1.81 11.92 -5.16
C ALA A 13 1.65 13.23 -4.37
N HIS A 14 0.43 13.75 -4.29
CA HIS A 14 0.12 14.95 -3.51
C HIS A 14 0.43 14.74 -2.03
N THR A 15 0.06 13.59 -1.44
CA THR A 15 0.37 13.28 -0.04
C THR A 15 1.88 13.24 0.22
N LEU A 16 2.67 12.64 -0.66
CA LEU A 16 4.14 12.60 -0.52
C LEU A 16 4.74 14.00 -0.57
N ASN A 17 4.27 14.83 -1.51
CA ASN A 17 4.67 16.23 -1.64
C ASN A 17 4.34 17.06 -0.38
N ASP A 18 3.11 16.93 0.12
CA ASP A 18 2.64 17.59 1.34
C ASP A 18 3.42 17.15 2.57
N ILE A 19 3.79 15.87 2.67
CA ILE A 19 4.65 15.38 3.74
C ILE A 19 6.03 16.03 3.63
N GLY A 20 6.67 15.95 2.46
CA GLY A 20 8.01 16.49 2.23
C GLY A 20 8.12 17.97 2.57
N SER A 21 7.15 18.78 2.12
CA SER A 21 7.11 20.23 2.36
C SER A 21 6.88 20.61 3.84
N ARG A 22 6.30 19.71 4.65
CA ARG A 22 6.08 19.93 6.09
C ARG A 22 7.26 19.51 6.95
N ILE A 23 8.13 18.63 6.43
CA ILE A 23 9.25 18.09 7.19
C ILE A 23 10.32 19.16 7.37
N LYS A 24 10.72 19.37 8.63
CA LYS A 24 11.79 20.30 8.99
C LYS A 24 12.94 19.54 9.62
N ARG A 25 14.15 20.06 9.47
CA ARG A 25 15.39 19.39 9.91
C ARG A 25 15.40 19.07 11.41
N GLU A 26 14.71 19.88 12.21
CA GLU A 26 14.58 19.76 13.66
C GLU A 26 13.55 18.71 14.13
N HIS A 27 12.74 18.16 13.22
CA HIS A 27 11.77 17.14 13.60
C HIS A 27 12.46 15.87 14.12
N SER A 28 11.95 15.37 15.23
CA SER A 28 12.26 14.05 15.76
C SER A 28 11.70 12.95 14.86
N GLU A 29 12.25 11.74 14.98
CA GLU A 29 11.77 10.52 14.30
C GLU A 29 10.25 10.34 14.51
N ARG A 30 9.81 10.52 15.75
CA ARG A 30 8.39 10.43 16.11
C ARG A 30 7.52 11.48 15.44
N GLU A 31 8.01 12.70 15.25
CA GLU A 31 7.27 13.73 14.51
C GLU A 31 7.16 13.39 13.03
N VAL A 32 8.19 12.80 12.42
CA VAL A 32 8.12 12.29 11.04
C VAL A 32 7.04 11.21 10.92
N GLU A 33 7.03 10.22 11.81
CA GLU A 33 6.01 9.17 11.85
C GLU A 33 4.59 9.75 11.94
N LEU A 34 4.39 10.71 12.86
CA LEU A 34 3.08 11.34 13.07
C LEU A 34 2.63 12.16 11.85
N ILE A 35 3.57 12.78 11.12
CA ILE A 35 3.24 13.47 9.87
C ILE A 35 2.73 12.47 8.84
N PHE A 36 3.40 11.33 8.64
CA PHE A 36 2.90 10.30 7.71
C PHE A 36 1.53 9.78 8.09
N LEU A 37 1.31 9.50 9.37
CA LEU A 37 0.04 9.01 9.87
C LEU A 37 -1.09 10.03 9.67
N ASN A 38 -0.83 11.31 9.95
CA ASN A 38 -1.84 12.37 9.92
C ASN A 38 -2.08 12.98 8.54
N GLN A 39 -1.12 12.90 7.62
CA GLN A 39 -1.27 13.40 6.24
C GLN A 39 -1.93 12.37 5.30
N GLY A 40 -2.37 11.23 5.83
CA GLY A 40 -3.13 10.26 5.06
C GLY A 40 -2.30 9.33 4.16
N PHE A 41 -0.99 9.19 4.41
CA PHE A 41 -0.14 8.28 3.62
C PHE A 41 -0.65 6.84 3.64
N PHE A 42 -1.00 6.32 4.81
CA PHE A 42 -1.53 4.96 4.89
C PHE A 42 -2.96 4.86 4.31
N GLN A 43 -3.74 5.94 4.39
CA GLN A 43 -5.09 6.00 3.85
C GLN A 43 -5.08 6.01 2.32
N SER A 44 -4.16 6.74 1.69
CA SER A 44 -3.97 6.72 0.24
C SER A 44 -3.51 5.35 -0.28
N LEU A 45 -2.86 4.56 0.57
CA LEU A 45 -2.54 3.15 0.31
C LEU A 45 -3.70 2.18 0.62
N GLY A 46 -4.85 2.67 1.08
CA GLY A 46 -6.05 1.88 1.36
C GLY A 46 -6.11 1.30 2.79
N PHE A 47 -5.23 1.73 3.70
CA PHE A 47 -5.32 1.38 5.12
C PHE A 47 -6.11 2.46 5.87
N GLU A 48 -7.37 2.14 6.20
CA GLU A 48 -8.28 3.12 6.78
C GLU A 48 -7.95 3.48 8.25
N HIS A 49 -7.50 2.51 9.05
CA HIS A 49 -7.27 2.70 10.49
C HIS A 49 -6.12 1.82 11.02
N VAL A 50 -5.41 2.33 12.04
CA VAL A 50 -4.48 1.52 12.85
C VAL A 50 -5.26 0.41 13.56
N GLY A 51 -4.74 -0.81 13.54
CA GLY A 51 -5.37 -2.01 14.08
C GLY A 51 -4.92 -3.27 13.34
N ASN A 52 -5.86 -3.98 12.72
CA ASN A 52 -5.62 -5.31 12.16
C ASN A 52 -4.54 -5.32 11.05
N HIS A 53 -4.60 -4.35 10.13
CA HIS A 53 -3.81 -4.32 8.89
C HIS A 53 -2.71 -3.25 8.87
N LEU A 54 -2.70 -2.33 9.83
CA LEU A 54 -1.65 -1.34 10.08
C LEU A 54 -1.34 -1.36 11.57
N ARG A 55 -0.12 -1.75 11.95
CA ARG A 55 0.31 -1.89 13.34
C ARG A 55 1.46 -0.94 13.61
N SER A 56 1.33 -0.09 14.62
CA SER A 56 2.40 0.79 15.11
C SER A 56 3.19 0.12 16.23
N GLU A 57 4.48 0.45 16.36
CA GLU A 57 5.38 -0.11 17.37
C GLU A 57 5.31 -1.64 17.46
N PHE A 58 5.35 -2.30 16.30
CA PHE A 58 5.21 -3.75 16.23
C PHE A 58 6.44 -4.43 16.83
N THR A 59 6.23 -5.22 17.88
CA THR A 59 7.29 -6.01 18.52
C THR A 59 7.55 -7.29 17.72
N LEU A 60 8.77 -7.41 17.22
CA LEU A 60 9.24 -8.60 16.52
C LEU A 60 9.54 -9.75 17.51
N PRO A 61 9.63 -11.01 17.04
CA PRO A 61 10.07 -12.14 17.87
C PRO A 61 11.36 -11.88 18.69
N SER A 62 12.30 -11.13 18.11
CA SER A 62 13.57 -10.70 18.71
C SER A 62 13.43 -9.62 19.79
N GLN A 63 12.22 -9.19 20.12
CA GLN A 63 11.90 -8.07 21.02
C GLN A 63 12.31 -6.69 20.50
N LYS A 64 12.86 -6.60 19.28
CA LYS A 64 13.06 -5.32 18.61
C LYS A 64 11.69 -4.76 18.20
N LYS A 65 11.55 -3.43 18.26
CA LYS A 65 10.37 -2.72 17.78
C LYS A 65 10.62 -2.14 16.40
N VAL A 66 9.60 -2.26 15.56
CA VAL A 66 9.48 -1.62 14.25
C VAL A 66 8.44 -0.52 14.35
N ASP A 67 8.66 0.61 13.69
CA ASP A 67 7.75 1.76 13.76
C ASP A 67 6.36 1.41 13.22
N PHE A 68 6.26 0.87 12.00
CA PHE A 68 5.01 0.36 11.46
C PHE A 68 5.16 -0.93 10.65
N VAL A 69 4.11 -1.75 10.69
CA VAL A 69 3.93 -2.90 9.78
C VAL A 69 2.55 -2.81 9.15
N THR A 70 2.47 -2.95 7.83
CA THR A 70 1.20 -3.19 7.15
C THR A 70 1.10 -4.61 6.64
N SER A 71 -0.10 -5.17 6.68
CA SER A 71 -0.43 -6.49 6.10
C SER A 71 -1.77 -6.40 5.38
N GLY A 72 -1.82 -6.82 4.11
CA GLY A 72 -3.07 -7.01 3.36
C GLY A 72 -4.08 -8.00 3.99
N LYS A 73 -5.17 -8.30 3.28
CA LYS A 73 -6.38 -8.94 3.84
C LYS A 73 -6.29 -10.43 4.20
N SER A 74 -5.19 -11.13 3.94
CA SER A 74 -5.11 -12.55 4.27
C SER A 74 -4.80 -12.74 5.76
N ASP A 75 -5.68 -13.43 6.48
CA ASP A 75 -5.42 -13.96 7.84
C ASP A 75 -4.22 -14.93 7.85
N ASN A 76 -3.72 -15.30 6.67
CA ASN A 76 -2.47 -16.01 6.50
C ASN A 76 -1.37 -15.01 6.13
N TYR A 77 -0.41 -14.87 7.04
CA TYR A 77 0.84 -14.10 6.92
C TYR A 77 1.66 -14.36 5.62
N ARG A 78 1.29 -15.36 4.83
CA ARG A 78 1.95 -15.79 3.58
C ARG A 78 1.33 -15.22 2.29
N ASP A 79 0.10 -14.69 2.33
CA ASP A 79 -0.63 -14.25 1.12
C ASP A 79 -0.92 -12.74 1.08
N SER A 80 -0.68 -12.03 2.18
CA SER A 80 -0.86 -10.58 2.28
C SER A 80 0.48 -9.86 2.08
N GLN A 81 0.54 -8.89 1.15
CA GLN A 81 1.71 -8.00 1.02
C GLN A 81 2.04 -7.41 2.40
N THR A 82 3.17 -7.88 2.97
CA THR A 82 3.63 -7.42 4.27
C THR A 82 4.74 -6.42 4.06
N VAL A 83 4.58 -5.23 4.65
CA VAL A 83 5.53 -4.13 4.54
C VAL A 83 5.98 -3.70 5.92
N VAL A 84 7.30 -3.55 6.08
CA VAL A 84 7.94 -2.96 7.25
C VAL A 84 8.27 -1.50 6.94
N TYR A 85 7.91 -0.57 7.82
CA TYR A 85 8.28 0.84 7.69
C TYR A 85 9.17 1.23 8.86
N GLU A 86 10.33 1.79 8.53
CA GLU A 86 11.31 2.33 9.46
C GLU A 86 11.50 3.83 9.17
N PHE A 87 11.28 4.64 10.18
CA PHE A 87 11.39 6.09 10.15
C PHE A 87 12.68 6.53 10.81
N LYS A 88 13.20 7.68 10.40
CA LYS A 88 14.37 8.33 11.00
C LYS A 88 14.15 9.84 11.07
N SER A 89 14.88 10.53 11.93
CA SER A 89 14.92 11.99 11.90
C SER A 89 15.45 12.52 10.54
N PRO A 90 15.01 13.69 10.07
CA PRO A 90 15.38 14.24 8.75
C PRO A 90 16.87 14.46 8.53
N ASP A 91 17.64 14.68 9.60
CA ASP A 91 19.09 14.85 9.55
C ASP A 91 19.86 13.52 9.34
N LYS A 92 19.18 12.37 9.43
CA LYS A 92 19.82 11.06 9.36
C LYS A 92 20.00 10.57 7.93
N SER A 93 21.14 9.93 7.71
CA SER A 93 21.43 9.23 6.46
C SER A 93 20.81 7.84 6.48
N LEU A 94 19.83 7.61 5.61
CA LEU A 94 19.08 6.34 5.52
C LEU A 94 19.99 5.13 5.33
N ILE A 95 21.08 5.25 4.57
CA ILE A 95 21.94 4.09 4.24
C ILE A 95 22.55 3.43 5.48
N LYS A 96 22.73 4.17 6.58
CA LYS A 96 23.25 3.65 7.85
C LYS A 96 22.28 2.70 8.57
N TYR A 97 20.99 2.79 8.25
CA TYR A 97 19.92 2.03 8.89
C TYR A 97 19.37 0.92 7.98
N GLN A 98 19.95 0.74 6.79
CA GLN A 98 19.52 -0.29 5.85
C GLN A 98 19.64 -1.70 6.44
N SER A 99 20.76 -2.01 7.11
CA SER A 99 20.93 -3.33 7.74
C SER A 99 19.87 -3.61 8.80
N GLN A 100 19.46 -2.58 9.56
CA GLN A 100 18.42 -2.69 10.57
C GLN A 100 17.07 -3.01 9.93
N LEU A 101 16.67 -2.27 8.90
CA LEU A 101 15.46 -2.58 8.13
C LEU A 101 15.50 -4.00 7.55
N PHE A 102 16.66 -4.43 7.03
CA PHE A 102 16.80 -5.74 6.41
C PHE A 102 16.65 -6.87 7.42
N ASP A 103 17.19 -6.71 8.63
CA ASP A 103 16.97 -7.65 9.73
C ASP A 103 15.47 -7.79 10.01
N TYR A 104 14.74 -6.67 10.08
CA TYR A 104 13.30 -6.68 10.32
C TYR A 104 12.53 -7.37 9.21
N MET A 105 12.83 -7.04 7.94
CA MET A 105 12.20 -7.67 6.78
C MET A 105 12.40 -9.20 6.78
N ASN A 106 13.61 -9.66 7.08
CA ASN A 106 13.93 -11.08 7.09
C ASN A 106 13.26 -11.81 8.25
N GLU A 107 13.29 -11.22 9.44
CA GLU A 107 12.75 -11.82 10.65
C GLU A 107 11.27 -12.18 10.52
N ILE A 108 10.52 -11.30 9.85
CA ILE A 108 9.08 -11.49 9.65
C ILE A 108 8.76 -11.74 8.17
N SER A 109 9.71 -12.18 7.35
CA SER A 109 9.48 -12.51 5.93
C SER A 109 8.65 -11.46 5.16
N ALA A 110 8.86 -10.17 5.46
CA ALA A 110 8.14 -9.09 4.80
C ALA A 110 8.51 -9.06 3.30
N ASN A 111 7.53 -8.77 2.45
CA ASN A 111 7.74 -8.66 1.01
C ASN A 111 8.46 -7.37 0.66
N TYR A 112 8.16 -6.29 1.40
CA TYR A 112 8.73 -4.97 1.16
C TYR A 112 9.17 -4.30 2.46
N GLY A 113 10.10 -3.36 2.32
CA GLY A 113 10.54 -2.50 3.40
C GLY A 113 10.67 -1.06 2.91
N VAL A 114 10.22 -0.12 3.74
CA VAL A 114 10.32 1.32 3.51
C VAL A 114 11.24 1.91 4.56
N LEU A 115 12.26 2.65 4.11
CA LEU A 115 13.13 3.43 4.98
C LEU A 115 13.01 4.90 4.61
N THR A 116 12.58 5.74 5.54
CA THR A 116 12.37 7.16 5.26
C THR A 116 12.80 8.04 6.43
N ASN A 117 13.18 9.28 6.11
CA ASN A 117 13.41 10.34 7.09
C ASN A 117 12.49 11.55 6.86
N GLY A 118 11.40 11.35 6.12
CA GLY A 118 10.45 12.40 5.75
C GLY A 118 10.89 13.34 4.62
N THR A 119 12.19 13.46 4.35
CA THR A 119 12.68 14.18 3.16
C THR A 119 12.89 13.24 1.99
N ARG A 120 13.37 12.02 2.27
CA ARG A 120 13.64 10.98 1.27
C ARG A 120 13.02 9.66 1.69
N MET A 121 12.60 8.87 0.71
CA MET A 121 12.10 7.50 0.90
C MET A 121 12.89 6.51 0.05
N ARG A 122 13.15 5.33 0.61
CA ARG A 122 13.73 4.19 -0.08
C ARG A 122 12.81 2.99 0.05
N LEU A 123 12.57 2.33 -1.08
CA LEU A 123 11.80 1.08 -1.15
C LEU A 123 12.73 -0.09 -1.40
N TYR A 124 12.53 -1.15 -0.64
CA TYR A 124 13.23 -2.42 -0.77
C TYR A 124 12.22 -3.55 -0.98
N SER A 125 12.56 -4.51 -1.84
CA SER A 125 11.82 -5.76 -2.01
C SER A 125 12.64 -6.93 -1.49
N ASN A 126 12.00 -7.87 -0.83
CA ASN A 126 12.66 -9.09 -0.40
C ASN A 126 12.74 -10.11 -1.53
N SER A 127 13.89 -10.76 -1.66
CA SER A 127 14.16 -11.80 -2.64
C SER A 127 14.79 -13.02 -1.96
N PRO A 128 14.96 -14.16 -2.65
CA PRO A 128 15.70 -15.30 -2.10
C PRO A 128 17.15 -14.98 -1.68
N LYS A 129 17.74 -13.89 -2.20
CA LYS A 129 19.09 -13.42 -1.83
C LYS A 129 19.08 -12.39 -0.70
N GLY A 130 17.90 -12.01 -0.23
CA GLY A 130 17.66 -10.95 0.76
C GLY A 130 17.08 -9.67 0.13
N PRO A 131 16.92 -8.62 0.95
CA PRO A 131 16.34 -7.35 0.51
C PRO A 131 17.21 -6.58 -0.48
N GLU A 132 16.60 -6.09 -1.55
CA GLU A 132 17.25 -5.31 -2.61
C GLU A 132 16.48 -4.01 -2.88
N SER A 133 17.18 -2.95 -3.27
CA SER A 133 16.56 -1.65 -3.61
C SER A 133 15.74 -1.81 -4.88
N VAL A 134 14.47 -1.38 -4.85
CA VAL A 134 13.58 -1.53 -6.02
C VAL A 134 13.77 -0.38 -7.01
N TYR A 135 13.90 0.84 -6.49
CA TYR A 135 13.99 2.07 -7.27
C TYR A 135 15.06 3.02 -6.72
N THR A 136 15.30 4.10 -7.45
CA THR A 136 16.03 5.26 -6.93
C THR A 136 15.29 5.84 -5.72
N PRO A 137 16.00 6.41 -4.74
CA PRO A 137 15.34 7.08 -3.63
C PRO A 137 14.46 8.24 -4.11
N ILE A 138 13.26 8.34 -3.55
CA ILE A 138 12.27 9.38 -3.87
C ILE A 138 12.52 10.58 -2.93
N GLU A 139 12.60 11.78 -3.50
CA GLU A 139 12.59 13.03 -2.74
C GLU A 139 11.15 13.48 -2.54
N LEU A 140 10.70 13.56 -1.28
CA LEU A 140 9.28 13.72 -0.99
C LEU A 140 8.75 15.09 -1.38
N GLU A 141 9.50 16.16 -1.14
CA GLU A 141 9.09 17.54 -1.43
C GLU A 141 8.89 17.81 -2.94
N SER A 142 9.41 16.93 -3.79
CA SER A 142 9.25 17.00 -5.25
C SER A 142 8.65 15.73 -5.84
N ALA A 143 8.04 14.87 -5.03
CA ALA A 143 7.46 13.62 -5.49
C ALA A 143 6.33 13.90 -6.48
N ASP A 144 6.31 13.16 -7.57
CA ASP A 144 5.32 13.26 -8.63
C ASP A 144 4.54 11.95 -8.84
N VAL A 145 3.74 11.92 -9.91
CA VAL A 145 2.90 10.77 -10.29
C VAL A 145 3.75 9.55 -10.60
N ASP A 146 4.94 9.71 -11.21
CA ASP A 146 5.82 8.59 -11.54
C ASP A 146 6.40 7.99 -10.27
N ASP A 147 6.86 8.83 -9.33
CA ASP A 147 7.32 8.41 -8.01
C ASP A 147 6.22 7.69 -7.21
N ALA A 148 4.97 8.19 -7.25
CA ALA A 148 3.86 7.54 -6.57
C ALA A 148 3.46 6.22 -7.24
N SER A 149 3.51 6.13 -8.57
CA SER A 149 3.09 4.94 -9.33
C SER A 149 3.90 3.70 -8.95
N VAL A 150 5.20 3.88 -8.69
CA VAL A 150 6.09 2.76 -8.31
C VAL A 150 5.86 2.28 -6.88
N LEU A 151 5.17 3.07 -6.04
CA LEU A 151 4.85 2.73 -4.66
C LEU A 151 3.49 2.06 -4.50
N ILE A 152 2.52 2.33 -5.38
CA ILE A 152 1.17 1.76 -5.26
C ILE A 152 1.21 0.24 -5.22
N THR A 153 1.78 -0.39 -6.25
CA THR A 153 1.82 -1.86 -6.35
C THR A 153 2.42 -2.54 -5.12
N PRO A 154 3.60 -2.13 -4.61
CA PRO A 154 4.22 -2.78 -3.45
C PRO A 154 3.59 -2.42 -2.10
N LEU A 155 3.00 -1.23 -1.96
CA LEU A 155 2.60 -0.71 -0.65
C LEU A 155 1.09 -0.73 -0.37
N SER A 156 0.22 -0.82 -1.37
CA SER A 156 -1.23 -0.70 -1.10
C SER A 156 -1.82 -1.97 -0.48
N TYR A 157 -2.98 -1.79 0.16
CA TYR A 157 -3.73 -2.85 0.83
C TYR A 157 -4.17 -4.01 -0.08
N LEU A 158 -4.59 -3.72 -1.32
CA LEU A 158 -5.04 -4.73 -2.27
C LEU A 158 -3.83 -5.43 -2.91
N SER A 159 -3.85 -6.76 -2.93
CA SER A 159 -2.83 -7.51 -3.68
C SER A 159 -2.95 -7.27 -5.19
N ILE A 160 -1.90 -7.57 -5.96
CA ILE A 160 -1.95 -7.55 -7.43
C ILE A 160 -3.10 -8.43 -7.96
N GLU A 161 -3.30 -9.60 -7.35
CA GLU A 161 -4.40 -10.51 -7.70
C GLU A 161 -5.78 -9.88 -7.43
N GLU A 162 -5.93 -9.18 -6.30
CA GLU A 162 -7.18 -8.49 -5.96
C GLU A 162 -7.44 -7.28 -6.85
N ARG A 163 -6.41 -6.53 -7.25
CA ARG A 163 -6.52 -5.44 -8.23
C ARG A 163 -6.97 -5.96 -9.60
N ASN A 164 -6.34 -7.04 -10.07
CA ASN A 164 -6.72 -7.69 -11.33
C ASN A 164 -8.17 -8.19 -11.28
N LEU A 165 -8.57 -8.88 -10.21
CA LEU A 165 -9.95 -9.32 -10.02
C LEU A 165 -10.95 -8.15 -9.96
N ARG A 166 -10.55 -7.00 -9.40
CA ARG A 166 -11.38 -5.80 -9.39
C ARG A 166 -11.56 -5.22 -10.78
N SER A 167 -10.47 -5.12 -11.55
CA SER A 167 -10.51 -4.67 -12.95
C SER A 167 -11.38 -5.59 -13.81
N ASP A 168 -11.21 -6.90 -13.70
CA ASP A 168 -12.00 -7.88 -14.45
C ASP A 168 -13.48 -7.83 -14.08
N ALA A 169 -13.79 -7.66 -12.79
CA ALA A 169 -15.15 -7.50 -12.30
C ALA A 169 -15.81 -6.21 -12.79
N ALA A 170 -15.08 -5.08 -12.80
CA ALA A 170 -15.57 -3.81 -13.31
C ALA A 170 -15.87 -3.90 -14.81
N TYR A 171 -14.94 -4.46 -15.59
CA TYR A 171 -15.14 -4.70 -17.01
C TYR A 171 -16.36 -5.61 -17.27
N ALA A 172 -16.49 -6.70 -16.52
CA ALA A 172 -17.65 -7.59 -16.62
C ALA A 172 -18.97 -6.87 -16.28
N ALA A 173 -18.97 -5.97 -15.29
CA ALA A 173 -20.15 -5.17 -14.95
C ALA A 173 -20.54 -4.23 -16.09
N GLU A 174 -19.58 -3.52 -16.70
CA GLU A 174 -19.82 -2.67 -17.86
C GLU A 174 -20.39 -3.44 -19.06
N GLU A 175 -19.84 -4.62 -19.35
CA GLU A 175 -20.35 -5.48 -20.41
C GLU A 175 -21.78 -5.96 -20.11
N VAL A 176 -22.08 -6.31 -18.86
CA VAL A 176 -23.45 -6.67 -18.46
C VAL A 176 -24.40 -5.48 -18.69
N LEU A 177 -24.03 -4.25 -18.30
CA LEU A 177 -24.87 -3.06 -18.54
C LEU A 177 -25.21 -2.87 -20.02
N LYS A 178 -24.25 -3.09 -20.92
CA LYS A 178 -24.47 -3.00 -22.38
C LYS A 178 -25.48 -4.04 -22.90
N THR A 179 -25.66 -5.15 -22.17
CA THR A 179 -26.59 -6.22 -22.53
C THR A 179 -27.98 -6.08 -21.90
N ILE A 180 -28.18 -5.13 -20.98
CA ILE A 180 -29.49 -4.89 -20.35
C ILE A 180 -30.44 -4.28 -21.40
N PRO A 181 -31.62 -4.87 -21.64
CA PRO A 181 -32.59 -4.34 -22.60
C PRO A 181 -32.99 -2.90 -22.24
N PRO A 182 -33.22 -2.01 -23.22
CA PRO A 182 -33.51 -0.59 -23.00
C PRO A 182 -34.70 -0.32 -22.05
N LYS A 183 -35.63 -1.27 -21.94
CA LYS A 183 -36.82 -1.16 -21.06
C LYS A 183 -36.53 -1.44 -19.58
N VAL A 184 -35.31 -1.85 -19.23
CA VAL A 184 -34.85 -2.15 -17.86
C VAL A 184 -33.63 -1.29 -17.50
N GLN A 185 -33.37 -0.19 -18.24
CA GLN A 185 -32.34 0.78 -17.87
C GLN A 185 -32.74 1.46 -16.56
N ILE A 186 -32.25 0.88 -15.47
CA ILE A 186 -32.11 1.57 -14.20
C ILE A 186 -30.87 2.44 -14.38
N ASP A 187 -31.02 3.76 -14.31
CA ASP A 187 -29.89 4.68 -14.29
C ASP A 187 -29.08 4.41 -13.01
N TYR A 188 -28.06 3.56 -13.15
CA TYR A 188 -27.10 3.36 -12.09
C TYR A 188 -26.14 4.54 -12.09
N THR A 189 -26.08 5.23 -10.95
CA THR A 189 -25.00 6.18 -10.68
C THR A 189 -23.65 5.47 -10.68
N GLU A 190 -22.59 6.21 -10.99
CA GLU A 190 -21.22 5.71 -10.94
C GLU A 190 -20.86 5.09 -9.57
N GLU A 191 -21.39 5.68 -8.49
CA GLU A 191 -21.27 5.16 -7.13
C GLU A 191 -21.92 3.77 -6.97
N GLN A 192 -23.10 3.56 -7.55
CA GLN A 192 -23.78 2.26 -7.53
C GLN A 192 -23.03 1.20 -8.34
N LEU A 193 -22.39 1.60 -9.45
CA LEU A 193 -21.53 0.72 -10.24
C LEU A 193 -20.28 0.33 -9.47
N ASN A 194 -19.65 1.28 -8.78
CA ASN A 194 -18.51 1.03 -7.91
C ASN A 194 -18.85 0.07 -6.76
N ILE A 195 -20.03 0.24 -6.14
CA ILE A 195 -20.52 -0.67 -5.10
C ILE A 195 -20.73 -2.08 -5.68
N PHE A 196 -21.40 -2.20 -6.83
CA PHE A 196 -21.63 -3.50 -7.47
C PHE A 196 -20.31 -4.20 -7.82
N ALA A 197 -19.38 -3.49 -8.47
CA ALA A 197 -18.06 -4.02 -8.82
C ALA A 197 -17.33 -4.52 -7.56
N LYS A 198 -17.30 -3.73 -6.48
CA LYS A 198 -16.70 -4.14 -5.20
C LYS A 198 -17.32 -5.43 -4.63
N HIS A 199 -18.65 -5.54 -4.65
CA HIS A 199 -19.34 -6.75 -4.20
C HIS A 199 -19.08 -7.95 -5.11
N PHE A 200 -19.04 -7.74 -6.42
CA PHE A 200 -18.80 -8.79 -7.40
C PHE A 200 -17.35 -9.29 -7.36
N SER A 201 -16.36 -8.41 -7.24
CA SER A 201 -14.94 -8.78 -7.02
C SER A 201 -14.78 -9.61 -5.75
N LYS A 202 -15.43 -9.19 -4.65
CA LYS A 202 -15.45 -9.97 -3.40
C LYS A 202 -16.03 -11.36 -3.62
N PHE A 203 -17.16 -11.46 -4.31
CA PHE A 203 -17.79 -12.74 -4.64
C PHE A 203 -16.87 -13.65 -5.49
N LEU A 204 -16.24 -13.10 -6.52
CA LEU A 204 -15.29 -13.85 -7.36
C LEU A 204 -14.12 -14.35 -6.53
N ARG A 205 -13.48 -13.47 -5.75
CA ARG A 205 -12.37 -13.84 -4.87
C ARG A 205 -12.75 -14.96 -3.90
N ASP A 206 -13.87 -14.82 -3.19
CA ASP A 206 -14.35 -15.83 -2.24
C ASP A 206 -14.63 -17.17 -2.94
N LYS A 207 -15.07 -17.15 -4.21
CA LYS A 207 -15.29 -18.36 -5.03
C LYS A 207 -13.96 -19.01 -5.48
N TYR A 208 -12.96 -18.21 -5.86
CA TYR A 208 -11.64 -18.71 -6.27
C TYR A 208 -10.84 -19.27 -5.09
N GLN A 209 -10.89 -18.63 -3.91
CA GLN A 209 -10.25 -19.12 -2.69
C GLN A 209 -10.79 -20.49 -2.28
N ARG A 210 -12.13 -20.67 -2.26
CA ARG A 210 -12.74 -21.98 -2.00
C ARG A 210 -12.30 -23.06 -2.98
N LYS A 211 -12.06 -22.70 -4.24
CA LYS A 211 -11.63 -23.66 -5.28
C LYS A 211 -10.18 -24.12 -5.08
N ARG A 212 -9.31 -23.24 -4.55
CA ARG A 212 -7.90 -23.56 -4.20
C ARG A 212 -7.78 -24.38 -2.93
N GLU A 213 -8.68 -24.22 -1.96
CA GLU A 213 -8.70 -25.04 -0.72
C GLU A 213 -9.17 -26.49 -0.96
N HIS A 214 -9.83 -26.75 -2.10
CA HIS A 214 -10.36 -28.07 -2.47
C HIS A 214 -9.60 -28.71 -3.65
N SER A 215 -8.44 -28.16 -4.05
CA SER A 215 -7.53 -28.73 -5.06
C SER A 215 -6.23 -29.17 -4.41
#